data_AF-A0A354T6C8-F1
#
_entry.id   AF-A0A354T6C8-F1
#
_cell.length_a   1.000
_cell.length_b   1.000
_cell.length_c   1.000
_cell.angle_alpha   90.00
_cell.angle_beta   90.00
_cell.angle_gamma   90.00
#
_symmetry.space_group_name_H-M   'P 1'
#
loop_
_entity.id
_entity.type
_entity.pdbx_description
1 polymer ?
#
loop_
_entity_poly.entity_id
_entity_poly.type
_entity_poly.pdbx_seq_one_letter_code
_entity_poly.pdbx_strand_id
1 'polypeptide(L)'
;MPRHQGTEFLDFEELKRLATDPTPGGALEQKVSRFFSRPIISNEAWYGGRRPTRAQNEVMGEFLRVATWNVEKSIHAHEAARLLGSAEAFEAQIDPKIAPPGSKKRAELLRERERLVTADVILLQEMDIGIGRSGYHDSARDIARALGMNYAYAPQQLEIDPVLLGLEDFPDGRGGSVRHQPDPARYKGVFGIAVLSRYPIKSARCFQLSAQPYDWHAGEKADTTLLEHSRRFATEILFENKALREMKVGGRIFFRVDLEVPGLPGNTLSVIHNHLEIKARPQDRDAQIAEILGHIKDIPHTVVMAGDHNTSRVDLSPTSTGRVLARTSADSQTWLGVGMNVLMAVPVVVNSGRILLNNVKNLHSPLAPHIPVVLPNKTLGLFNRLEDFRFADGGRFDFRGDRDRSINRSSAKLANSNEKAIKGQTPTFSVKRPIGPFGRGRLDWIFVKAPPAAQPEGKKSYRLAPHFGETLSGFAKSLRTRLSDHTPCVVDIPLQEPPGL
;
A
#
# COMPACT_ATOMS: atom_id res chain seq x y z
N MET A 1 17.08 -6.94 -21.92
CA MET A 1 16.14 -6.22 -21.04
C MET A 1 15.72 -4.95 -21.75
N PRO A 2 14.43 -4.56 -21.73
CA PRO A 2 13.99 -3.36 -22.43
C PRO A 2 14.63 -2.13 -21.77
N ARG A 3 15.23 -1.23 -22.56
CA ARG A 3 15.64 0.08 -22.05
C ARG A 3 14.41 0.89 -21.66
N HIS A 4 13.37 0.82 -22.49
CA HIS A 4 12.09 1.48 -22.30
C HIS A 4 10.94 0.62 -22.81
N GLN A 5 9.80 0.70 -22.13
CA GLN A 5 8.49 0.29 -22.62
C GLN A 5 7.49 1.35 -22.18
N GLY A 6 6.88 2.06 -23.13
CA GLY A 6 5.80 3.00 -22.86
C GLY A 6 4.42 2.34 -22.87
N THR A 7 3.38 3.13 -22.58
CA THR A 7 1.98 2.75 -22.76
C THR A 7 1.25 3.80 -23.61
N GLU A 8 0.14 3.40 -24.23
CA GLU A 8 -0.73 4.29 -25.00
C GLU A 8 -1.73 4.92 -24.03
N PHE A 9 -1.51 6.17 -23.63
CA PHE A 9 -2.43 6.88 -22.75
C PHE A 9 -3.75 7.23 -23.44
N LEU A 10 -4.82 7.29 -22.65
CA LEU A 10 -6.06 7.90 -23.07
C LEU A 10 -5.88 9.43 -23.13
N ASP A 11 -6.50 10.07 -24.11
CA ASP A 11 -6.58 11.53 -24.18
C ASP A 11 -7.76 12.06 -23.34
N PHE A 12 -7.84 13.38 -23.20
CA PHE A 12 -8.82 14.01 -22.33
C PHE A 12 -10.28 13.80 -22.79
N GLU A 13 -10.53 13.76 -24.11
CA GLU A 13 -11.88 13.54 -24.64
C GLU A 13 -12.30 12.07 -24.49
N GLU A 14 -11.37 11.14 -24.65
CA GLU A 14 -11.59 9.73 -24.32
C GLU A 14 -11.94 9.53 -22.84
N LEU A 15 -11.24 10.22 -21.92
CA LEU A 15 -11.55 10.18 -20.49
C LEU A 15 -12.93 10.77 -20.17
N LYS A 16 -13.32 11.88 -20.83
CA LYS A 16 -14.69 12.43 -20.71
C LYS A 16 -15.75 11.46 -21.22
N ARG A 17 -15.47 10.72 -22.29
CA ARG A 17 -16.38 9.66 -22.78
C ARG A 17 -16.48 8.50 -21.79
N LEU A 18 -15.39 8.12 -21.12
CA LEU A 18 -15.43 7.09 -20.07
C LEU A 18 -16.23 7.52 -18.83
N ALA A 19 -16.26 8.82 -18.53
CA ALA A 19 -17.09 9.36 -17.45
C ALA A 19 -18.58 9.06 -17.67
N THR A 20 -19.06 9.22 -18.91
CA THR A 20 -20.45 8.98 -19.28
C THR A 20 -20.76 7.50 -19.51
N ASP A 21 -19.85 6.79 -20.19
CA ASP A 21 -19.99 5.38 -20.56
C ASP A 21 -18.68 4.61 -20.27
N PRO A 22 -18.59 3.88 -19.14
CA PRO A 22 -17.37 3.16 -18.75
C PRO A 22 -17.10 1.93 -19.62
N THR A 23 -18.05 1.50 -20.45
CA THR A 23 -17.95 0.35 -21.37
C THR A 23 -18.29 0.78 -22.80
N PRO A 24 -17.48 1.65 -23.42
CA PRO A 24 -17.87 2.39 -24.62
C PRO A 24 -17.90 1.56 -25.92
N GLY A 25 -17.55 0.27 -25.87
CA GLY A 25 -17.44 -0.58 -27.05
C GLY A 25 -16.29 -0.19 -27.99
N GLY A 26 -16.15 -0.97 -29.07
CA GLY A 26 -15.32 -0.62 -30.23
C GLY A 26 -13.86 -0.34 -29.91
N ALA A 27 -13.29 0.65 -30.61
CA ALA A 27 -11.86 0.97 -30.53
C ALA A 27 -11.42 1.53 -29.16
N LEU A 28 -12.28 2.30 -28.48
CA LEU A 28 -11.95 2.90 -27.19
C LEU A 28 -11.85 1.83 -26.09
N GLU A 29 -12.80 0.89 -26.03
CA GLU A 29 -12.72 -0.21 -25.06
C GLU A 29 -11.48 -1.09 -25.29
N GLN A 30 -11.14 -1.37 -26.55
CA GLN A 30 -9.90 -2.09 -26.88
C GLN A 30 -8.64 -1.32 -26.44
N LYS A 31 -8.64 0.01 -26.57
CA LYS A 31 -7.55 0.87 -26.09
C LYS A 31 -7.43 0.82 -24.57
N VAL A 32 -8.53 0.93 -23.84
CA VAL A 32 -8.59 0.79 -22.37
C VAL A 32 -8.07 -0.58 -21.92
N SER A 33 -8.49 -1.66 -22.59
CA SER A 33 -8.01 -3.01 -22.30
C SER A 33 -6.48 -3.14 -22.48
N ARG A 34 -5.95 -2.65 -23.61
CA ARG A 34 -4.50 -2.63 -23.86
C ARG A 34 -3.76 -1.81 -22.81
N PHE A 35 -4.29 -0.63 -22.46
CA PHE A 35 -3.71 0.26 -21.45
C PHE A 35 -3.54 -0.45 -20.09
N PHE A 36 -4.57 -1.11 -19.58
CA PHE A 36 -4.49 -1.82 -18.30
C PHE A 36 -3.60 -3.08 -18.31
N SER A 37 -3.37 -3.68 -19.47
CA SER A 37 -2.49 -4.84 -19.62
C SER A 37 -1.02 -4.51 -19.93
N ARG A 38 -0.69 -3.23 -20.13
CA ARG A 38 0.63 -2.80 -20.61
C ARG A 38 1.35 -1.95 -19.55
N PRO A 39 2.27 -2.54 -18.77
CA PRO A 39 3.05 -1.78 -17.81
C PRO A 39 4.06 -0.88 -18.53
N ILE A 40 4.44 0.22 -17.89
CA ILE A 40 5.56 1.07 -18.30
C ILE A 40 6.84 0.50 -17.68
N ILE A 41 7.95 0.51 -18.41
CA ILE A 41 9.27 0.12 -17.93
C ILE A 41 10.28 1.19 -18.33
N SER A 42 11.15 1.59 -17.41
CA SER A 42 12.34 2.39 -17.68
C SER A 42 13.54 1.81 -16.94
N ASN A 43 14.51 1.32 -17.70
CA ASN A 43 15.85 0.95 -17.21
C ASN A 43 16.87 2.09 -17.43
N GLU A 44 16.42 3.35 -17.57
CA GLU A 44 17.30 4.51 -17.82
C GLU A 44 18.44 4.61 -16.82
N ALA A 45 18.17 4.38 -15.53
CA ALA A 45 19.19 4.49 -14.51
C ALA A 45 20.34 3.50 -14.74
N TRP A 46 20.02 2.24 -15.04
CA TRP A 46 21.03 1.22 -15.36
C TRP A 46 21.84 1.58 -16.61
N TYR A 47 21.16 1.95 -17.70
CA TYR A 47 21.83 2.33 -18.95
C TYR A 47 22.58 3.66 -18.85
N GLY A 48 22.22 4.50 -17.88
CA GLY A 48 22.95 5.72 -17.48
C GLY A 48 24.10 5.47 -16.50
N GLY A 49 24.44 4.21 -16.20
CA GLY A 49 25.60 3.84 -15.38
C GLY A 49 25.33 3.59 -13.89
N ARG A 50 24.08 3.74 -13.41
CA ARG A 50 23.74 3.38 -12.02
C ARG A 50 23.84 1.87 -11.82
N ARG A 51 24.30 1.45 -10.65
CA ARG A 51 24.48 0.04 -10.27
C ARG A 51 23.91 -0.21 -8.86
N PRO A 52 23.51 -1.46 -8.56
CA PRO A 52 23.16 -1.88 -7.21
C PRO A 52 24.31 -1.64 -6.23
N THR A 53 23.97 -1.30 -4.99
CA THR A 53 24.93 -1.02 -3.93
C THR A 53 25.53 -2.30 -3.32
N ARG A 54 24.83 -3.44 -3.41
CA ARG A 54 25.22 -4.73 -2.80
C ARG A 54 25.59 -4.56 -1.33
N ALA A 55 24.61 -4.11 -0.54
CA ALA A 55 24.81 -3.82 0.87
C ALA A 55 25.31 -5.07 1.63
N GLN A 56 26.24 -4.86 2.57
CA GLN A 56 26.78 -5.94 3.39
C GLN A 56 27.11 -5.47 4.81
N ASN A 57 27.04 -6.40 5.77
CA ASN A 57 27.54 -6.20 7.14
C ASN A 57 27.93 -7.55 7.77
N GLU A 58 28.59 -7.52 8.93
CA GLU A 58 29.11 -8.71 9.62
C GLU A 58 28.02 -9.71 10.04
N VAL A 59 26.82 -9.20 10.34
CA VAL A 59 25.67 -10.00 10.82
C VAL A 59 24.96 -10.74 9.68
N MET A 60 24.76 -10.06 8.56
CA MET A 60 23.92 -10.52 7.45
C MET A 60 24.74 -11.08 6.29
N GLY A 61 26.03 -10.79 6.21
CA GLY A 61 26.77 -10.89 4.96
C GLY A 61 26.21 -9.90 3.95
N GLU A 62 26.23 -10.27 2.66
CA GLU A 62 25.57 -9.50 1.60
C GLU A 62 24.05 -9.68 1.66
N PHE A 63 23.30 -8.58 1.52
CA PHE A 63 21.85 -8.60 1.59
C PHE A 63 21.20 -7.64 0.59
N LEU A 64 19.94 -7.94 0.26
CA LEU A 64 19.02 -7.06 -0.45
C LEU A 64 18.14 -6.34 0.55
N ARG A 65 17.91 -5.04 0.34
CA ARG A 65 16.88 -4.30 1.08
C ARG A 65 15.67 -4.02 0.21
N VAL A 66 14.49 -4.43 0.69
CA VAL A 66 13.22 -4.18 0.01
C VAL A 66 12.33 -3.30 0.88
N ALA A 67 11.73 -2.28 0.27
CA ALA A 67 10.80 -1.36 0.91
C ALA A 67 9.43 -1.35 0.23
N THR A 68 8.39 -1.01 0.99
CA THR A 68 7.07 -0.66 0.44
C THR A 68 6.52 0.61 1.08
N TRP A 69 5.83 1.45 0.31
CA TRP A 69 5.25 2.69 0.79
C TRP A 69 4.07 3.17 -0.08
N ASN A 70 2.90 3.31 0.53
CA ASN A 70 1.77 4.02 -0.07
C ASN A 70 1.98 5.53 0.10
N VAL A 71 1.93 6.31 -0.99
CA VAL A 71 2.25 7.75 -0.99
C VAL A 71 1.03 8.67 -1.00
N GLU A 72 -0.13 8.18 -0.57
CA GLU A 72 -1.37 8.97 -0.38
C GLU A 72 -1.74 9.76 -1.66
N LYS A 73 -2.09 9.02 -2.72
CA LYS A 73 -2.49 9.58 -4.02
C LYS A 73 -1.49 10.59 -4.61
N SER A 74 -0.21 10.39 -4.30
CA SER A 74 0.87 11.24 -4.78
C SER A 74 0.75 12.73 -4.44
N ILE A 75 -0.09 13.11 -3.45
CA ILE A 75 -0.34 14.51 -3.06
C ILE A 75 0.97 15.23 -2.71
N HIS A 76 1.89 14.50 -2.06
CA HIS A 76 3.21 15.00 -1.69
C HIS A 76 4.35 14.22 -2.34
N ALA A 77 4.11 13.49 -3.44
CA ALA A 77 5.14 12.66 -4.07
C ALA A 77 6.33 13.46 -4.61
N HIS A 78 6.11 14.68 -5.12
CA HIS A 78 7.20 15.54 -5.58
C HIS A 78 8.08 16.00 -4.41
N GLU A 79 7.47 16.38 -3.28
CA GLU A 79 8.20 16.70 -2.06
C GLU A 79 8.93 15.46 -1.53
N ALA A 80 8.29 14.29 -1.51
CA ALA A 80 8.91 13.03 -1.14
C ALA A 80 10.16 12.74 -1.99
N ALA A 81 10.08 12.89 -3.32
CA ALA A 81 11.22 12.74 -4.21
C ALA A 81 12.37 13.70 -3.81
N ARG A 82 12.06 14.97 -3.54
CA ARG A 82 13.06 15.97 -3.11
C ARG A 82 13.75 15.57 -1.79
N LEU A 83 12.99 15.15 -0.77
CA LEU A 83 13.53 14.78 0.55
C LEU A 83 14.32 13.47 0.51
N LEU A 84 13.90 12.51 -0.31
CA LEU A 84 14.65 11.28 -0.51
C LEU A 84 15.93 11.51 -1.33
N GLY A 85 15.92 12.47 -2.26
CA GLY A 85 17.07 12.84 -3.09
C GLY A 85 18.15 13.68 -2.40
N SER A 86 17.83 14.41 -1.32
CA SER A 86 18.79 15.27 -0.59
C SER A 86 18.65 15.12 0.92
N ALA A 87 19.77 14.83 1.59
CA ALA A 87 19.81 14.71 3.05
C ALA A 87 19.55 16.07 3.72
N GLU A 88 20.09 17.14 3.15
CA GLU A 88 19.92 18.51 3.61
C GLU A 88 18.45 18.95 3.51
N ALA A 89 17.80 18.63 2.39
CA ALA A 89 16.39 18.88 2.17
C ALA A 89 15.51 18.17 3.21
N PHE A 90 15.82 16.90 3.50
CA PHE A 90 15.13 16.12 4.51
C PHE A 90 15.35 16.69 5.91
N GLU A 91 16.59 17.01 6.27
CA GLU A 91 16.93 17.59 7.57
C GLU A 91 16.21 18.92 7.83
N ALA A 92 16.07 19.75 6.81
CA ALA A 92 15.33 21.02 6.89
C ALA A 92 13.83 20.82 7.14
N GLN A 93 13.27 19.67 6.74
CA GLN A 93 11.87 19.32 6.99
C GLN A 93 11.61 18.70 8.37
N ILE A 94 12.64 18.37 9.14
CA ILE A 94 12.45 17.84 10.49
C ILE A 94 11.83 18.94 11.38
N ASP A 95 10.77 18.60 12.12
CA ASP A 95 10.20 19.50 13.12
C ASP A 95 11.10 19.50 14.37
N PRO A 96 11.82 20.60 14.66
CA PRO A 96 12.72 20.67 15.81
C PRO A 96 11.98 20.60 17.15
N LYS A 97 10.66 20.84 17.19
CA LYS A 97 9.85 20.67 18.41
C LYS A 97 9.61 19.20 18.73
N ILE A 98 9.60 18.34 17.71
CA ILE A 98 9.35 16.90 17.85
C ILE A 98 10.68 16.12 17.91
N ALA A 99 11.67 16.52 17.12
CA ALA A 99 12.98 15.90 17.03
C ALA A 99 14.09 16.97 17.06
N PRO A 100 14.43 17.51 18.25
CA PRO A 100 15.45 18.55 18.39
C PRO A 100 16.84 18.12 17.85
N PRO A 101 17.69 19.07 17.43
CA PRO A 101 19.09 18.79 17.11
C PRO A 101 19.79 18.00 18.23
N GLY A 102 20.55 16.95 17.87
CA GLY A 102 21.24 16.07 18.82
C GLY A 102 20.35 15.06 19.56
N SER A 103 19.02 15.10 19.41
CA SER A 103 18.14 14.15 20.09
C SER A 103 18.21 12.74 19.48
N LYS A 104 17.98 11.72 20.32
CA LYS A 104 17.83 10.32 19.85
C LYS A 104 16.75 10.19 18.78
N LYS A 105 15.65 10.95 18.90
CA LYS A 105 14.54 10.93 17.93
C LYS A 105 14.97 11.46 16.55
N ARG A 106 15.84 12.47 16.50
CA ARG A 106 16.41 12.98 15.25
C ARG A 106 17.38 11.97 14.63
N ALA A 107 18.26 11.38 15.43
CA ALA A 107 19.17 10.33 14.96
C ALA A 107 18.41 9.12 14.39
N GLU A 108 17.34 8.71 15.06
CA GLU A 108 16.43 7.65 14.60
C GLU A 108 15.82 7.98 13.24
N LEU A 109 15.27 9.18 13.08
CA LEU A 109 14.64 9.63 11.84
C LEU A 109 15.65 9.67 10.66
N LEU A 110 16.89 10.09 10.93
CA LEU A 110 17.96 10.07 9.92
C LEU A 110 18.34 8.63 9.55
N ARG A 111 18.39 7.70 10.52
CA ARG A 111 18.60 6.26 10.24
C ARG A 111 17.46 5.69 9.41
N GLU A 112 16.20 6.00 9.75
CA GLU A 112 15.03 5.54 9.01
C GLU A 112 15.10 6.04 7.56
N ARG A 113 15.41 7.32 7.34
CA ARG A 113 15.64 7.86 5.98
C ARG A 113 16.71 7.06 5.25
N GLU A 114 17.85 6.84 5.91
CA GLU A 114 18.96 6.10 5.32
C GLU A 114 18.53 4.69 4.92
N ARG A 115 17.75 3.98 5.76
CA ARG A 115 17.21 2.67 5.42
C ARG A 115 16.35 2.71 4.15
N LEU A 116 15.50 3.73 3.99
CA LEU A 116 14.65 3.84 2.81
C LEU A 116 15.44 4.19 1.53
N VAL A 117 16.33 5.20 1.58
CA VAL A 117 17.06 5.65 0.39
C VAL A 117 18.11 4.63 -0.06
N THR A 118 18.61 3.79 0.84
CA THR A 118 19.53 2.69 0.51
C THR A 118 18.84 1.41 0.05
N ALA A 119 17.50 1.37 0.04
CA ALA A 119 16.77 0.21 -0.46
C ALA A 119 17.14 -0.11 -1.93
N ASP A 120 17.23 -1.40 -2.23
CA ASP A 120 17.50 -1.91 -3.58
C ASP A 120 16.24 -1.98 -4.43
N VAL A 121 15.10 -2.23 -3.77
CA VAL A 121 13.78 -2.33 -4.38
C VAL A 121 12.77 -1.56 -3.53
N ILE A 122 11.97 -0.69 -4.15
CA ILE A 122 10.91 0.06 -3.47
C ILE A 122 9.59 -0.14 -4.20
N LEU A 123 8.57 -0.60 -3.51
CA LEU A 123 7.22 -0.78 -4.02
C LEU A 123 6.34 0.40 -3.58
N LEU A 124 5.86 1.20 -4.53
CA LEU A 124 5.07 2.41 -4.26
C LEU A 124 3.60 2.24 -4.64
N GLN A 125 2.68 2.48 -3.70
CA GLN A 125 1.24 2.50 -3.98
C GLN A 125 0.70 3.92 -4.16
N GLU A 126 -0.42 4.04 -4.88
CA GLU A 126 -1.12 5.31 -5.12
C GLU A 126 -0.31 6.33 -5.91
N MET A 127 0.32 5.83 -6.97
CA MET A 127 1.15 6.61 -7.88
C MET A 127 0.32 7.20 -9.01
N ASP A 128 0.28 8.54 -9.08
CA ASP A 128 -0.39 9.26 -10.15
C ASP A 128 0.50 9.45 -11.38
N ILE A 129 -0.10 9.44 -12.57
CA ILE A 129 0.46 10.02 -13.78
C ILE A 129 -0.56 10.99 -14.38
N GLY A 130 -0.20 12.27 -14.47
CA GLY A 130 -1.00 13.28 -15.14
C GLY A 130 -2.32 13.61 -14.42
N ILE A 131 -2.34 13.69 -13.08
CA ILE A 131 -3.49 14.13 -12.29
C ILE A 131 -3.18 15.47 -11.63
N GLY A 132 -4.15 16.39 -11.56
CA GLY A 132 -3.94 17.75 -11.06
C GLY A 132 -3.39 17.82 -9.63
N ARG A 133 -3.82 16.91 -8.73
CA ARG A 133 -3.36 16.88 -7.32
C ARG A 133 -1.87 16.58 -7.15
N SER A 134 -1.26 15.87 -8.11
CA SER A 134 0.17 15.57 -8.14
C SER A 134 0.94 16.55 -9.03
N GLY A 135 0.31 17.66 -9.46
CA GLY A 135 0.87 18.63 -10.39
C GLY A 135 1.01 18.10 -11.82
N TYR A 136 0.27 17.06 -12.19
CA TYR A 136 0.36 16.33 -13.47
C TYR A 136 1.70 15.62 -13.71
N HIS A 137 2.44 15.29 -12.66
CA HIS A 137 3.70 14.57 -12.76
C HIS A 137 3.49 13.07 -13.02
N ASP A 138 4.52 12.40 -13.54
CA ASP A 138 4.71 10.96 -13.33
C ASP A 138 5.42 10.81 -11.99
N SER A 139 4.63 10.65 -10.93
CA SER A 139 5.14 10.71 -9.57
C SER A 139 6.10 9.57 -9.24
N ALA A 140 5.91 8.38 -9.84
CA ALA A 140 6.82 7.26 -9.68
C ALA A 140 8.17 7.53 -10.34
N ARG A 141 8.15 8.11 -11.54
CA ARG A 141 9.38 8.51 -12.24
C ARG A 141 10.16 9.59 -11.49
N ASP A 142 9.48 10.55 -10.87
CA ASP A 142 10.14 11.59 -10.07
C ASP A 142 10.90 11.00 -8.88
N ILE A 143 10.27 10.10 -8.12
CA ILE A 143 10.94 9.40 -7.01
C ILE A 143 12.08 8.50 -7.53
N ALA A 144 11.86 7.77 -8.62
CA ALA A 144 12.87 6.92 -9.23
C ALA A 144 14.11 7.72 -9.67
N ARG A 145 13.91 8.87 -10.29
CA ARG A 145 15.00 9.79 -10.71
C ARG A 145 15.77 10.33 -9.52
N ALA A 146 15.06 10.78 -8.48
CA ALA A 146 15.69 11.29 -7.25
C ALA A 146 16.61 10.25 -6.59
N LEU A 147 16.23 8.97 -6.64
CA LEU A 147 17.00 7.86 -6.07
C LEU A 147 17.99 7.21 -7.06
N GLY A 148 17.96 7.58 -8.33
CA GLY A 148 18.76 6.96 -9.39
C GLY A 148 18.39 5.49 -9.64
N MET A 149 17.09 5.16 -9.65
CA MET A 149 16.56 3.81 -9.82
C MET A 149 15.85 3.64 -11.17
N ASN A 150 15.84 2.40 -11.67
CA ASN A 150 14.93 1.97 -12.73
C ASN A 150 13.50 1.92 -12.16
N TYR A 151 12.47 1.96 -13.00
CA TYR A 151 11.09 1.75 -12.53
C TYR A 151 10.23 0.99 -13.52
N ALA A 152 9.30 0.20 -12.98
CA ALA A 152 8.15 -0.32 -13.70
C ALA A 152 6.87 0.22 -13.05
N TYR A 153 5.88 0.59 -13.86
CA TYR A 153 4.60 1.12 -13.39
C TYR A 153 3.46 0.33 -14.03
N ALA A 154 2.44 0.01 -13.24
CA ALA A 154 1.24 -0.64 -13.74
C ALA A 154 0.00 0.23 -13.44
N PRO A 155 -0.76 0.64 -14.48
CA PRO A 155 -2.00 1.37 -14.29
C PRO A 155 -3.06 0.46 -13.65
N GLN A 156 -3.68 0.96 -12.58
CA GLN A 156 -4.78 0.27 -11.90
C GLN A 156 -6.13 0.83 -12.35
N GLN A 157 -6.23 2.15 -12.34
CA GLN A 157 -7.49 2.86 -12.56
C GLN A 157 -7.26 4.13 -13.38
N LEU A 158 -8.32 4.57 -14.04
CA LEU A 158 -8.42 5.88 -14.67
C LEU A 158 -9.41 6.72 -13.85
N GLU A 159 -8.96 7.84 -13.30
CA GLU A 159 -9.80 8.84 -12.65
C GLU A 159 -10.56 9.63 -13.71
N ILE A 160 -11.88 9.55 -13.63
CA ILE A 160 -12.81 10.09 -14.61
C ILE A 160 -13.96 10.84 -13.92
N ASP A 161 -13.76 11.27 -12.67
CA ASP A 161 -14.80 12.00 -11.96
C ASP A 161 -15.17 13.28 -12.72
N PRO A 162 -16.46 13.52 -13.02
CA PRO A 162 -16.92 14.74 -13.67
C PRO A 162 -16.40 16.03 -13.02
N VAL A 163 -16.20 16.06 -11.70
CA VAL A 163 -15.59 17.21 -11.01
C VAL A 163 -14.14 17.39 -11.43
N LEU A 164 -13.34 16.31 -11.50
CA LEU A 164 -11.93 16.38 -11.93
C LEU A 164 -11.78 16.67 -13.43
N LEU A 165 -12.78 16.32 -14.23
CA LEU A 165 -12.81 16.60 -15.67
C LEU A 165 -13.41 17.98 -16.01
N GLY A 166 -13.82 18.77 -15.01
CA GLY A 166 -14.43 20.08 -15.23
C GLY A 166 -15.82 20.02 -15.88
N LEU A 167 -16.50 18.87 -15.79
CA LEU A 167 -17.85 18.63 -16.31
C LEU A 167 -18.93 19.01 -15.29
N GLU A 168 -18.61 18.94 -14.00
CA GLU A 168 -19.52 19.29 -12.90
C GLU A 168 -18.87 20.34 -11.97
N ASP A 169 -19.71 21.20 -11.40
CA ASP A 169 -19.29 22.12 -10.35
C ASP A 169 -19.25 21.40 -9.00
N PHE A 170 -18.42 21.88 -8.08
CA PHE A 170 -18.39 21.43 -6.70
C PHE A 170 -18.57 22.61 -5.73
N PRO A 171 -19.16 22.41 -4.54
CA PRO A 171 -19.35 23.48 -3.57
C PRO A 171 -18.02 24.09 -3.14
N ASP A 172 -17.98 25.42 -3.05
CA ASP A 172 -16.80 26.17 -2.62
C ASP A 172 -16.68 26.30 -1.08
N GLY A 173 -17.70 25.84 -0.36
CA GLY A 173 -17.79 25.92 1.09
C GLY A 173 -18.33 27.25 1.64
N ARG A 174 -18.48 28.25 0.78
CA ARG A 174 -18.94 29.61 1.13
C ARG A 174 -20.33 29.93 0.58
N GLY A 175 -21.08 28.89 0.24
CA GLY A 175 -22.41 28.99 -0.37
C GLY A 175 -22.39 29.18 -1.89
N GLY A 176 -21.23 29.08 -2.53
CA GLY A 176 -21.05 29.11 -3.98
C GLY A 176 -20.65 27.76 -4.55
N SER A 177 -20.41 27.74 -5.86
CA SER A 177 -19.86 26.60 -6.58
C SER A 177 -18.62 27.02 -7.37
N VAL A 178 -17.66 26.11 -7.49
CA VAL A 178 -16.45 26.28 -8.29
C VAL A 178 -16.36 25.12 -9.26
N ARG A 179 -15.93 25.42 -10.49
CA ARG A 179 -15.62 24.40 -11.50
C ARG A 179 -14.12 24.16 -11.54
N HIS A 180 -13.71 22.89 -11.50
CA HIS A 180 -12.31 22.56 -11.73
C HIS A 180 -11.94 22.85 -13.19
N GLN A 181 -10.76 23.41 -13.41
CA GLN A 181 -10.22 23.67 -14.75
C GLN A 181 -8.97 22.81 -14.95
N PRO A 182 -9.12 21.52 -15.30
CA PRO A 182 -7.98 20.66 -15.58
C PRO A 182 -7.28 21.13 -16.86
N ASP A 183 -5.97 20.93 -16.95
CA ASP A 183 -5.21 21.12 -18.20
C ASP A 183 -5.42 19.88 -19.10
N PRO A 184 -6.18 19.99 -20.21
CA PRO A 184 -6.50 18.84 -21.05
C PRO A 184 -5.28 18.18 -21.69
N ALA A 185 -4.21 18.93 -21.95
CA ALA A 185 -3.00 18.40 -22.57
C ALA A 185 -2.20 17.54 -21.58
N ARG A 186 -2.25 17.90 -20.29
CA ARG A 186 -1.49 17.25 -19.22
C ARG A 186 -2.28 16.19 -18.46
N TYR A 187 -3.62 16.28 -18.44
CA TYR A 187 -4.45 15.33 -17.72
C TYR A 187 -4.43 13.95 -18.41
N LYS A 188 -4.02 12.92 -17.67
CA LYS A 188 -4.03 11.50 -18.08
C LYS A 188 -4.92 10.63 -17.19
N GLY A 189 -5.27 11.14 -16.00
CA GLY A 189 -6.16 10.44 -15.07
C GLY A 189 -5.60 9.12 -14.52
N VAL A 190 -4.30 8.83 -14.64
CA VAL A 190 -3.81 7.48 -14.34
C VAL A 190 -3.46 7.34 -12.86
N PHE A 191 -4.05 6.33 -12.23
CA PHE A 191 -3.78 5.92 -10.86
C PHE A 191 -3.28 4.48 -10.84
N GLY A 192 -2.21 4.20 -10.09
CA GLY A 192 -1.56 2.89 -10.15
C GLY A 192 -0.49 2.64 -9.10
N ILE A 193 0.36 1.66 -9.39
CA ILE A 193 1.43 1.19 -8.49
C ILE A 193 2.74 1.03 -9.26
N ALA A 194 3.87 1.21 -8.57
CA ALA A 194 5.20 1.15 -9.19
C ALA A 194 6.23 0.36 -8.38
N VAL A 195 7.11 -0.36 -9.08
CA VAL A 195 8.31 -0.98 -8.50
C VAL A 195 9.53 -0.22 -9.00
N LEU A 196 10.30 0.34 -8.07
CA LEU A 196 11.58 0.98 -8.33
C LEU A 196 12.68 -0.03 -8.00
N SER A 197 13.73 -0.09 -8.82
CA SER A 197 14.85 -1.01 -8.58
C SER A 197 16.21 -0.43 -8.97
N ARG A 198 17.23 -0.68 -8.13
CA ARG A 198 18.64 -0.48 -8.49
C ARG A 198 19.14 -1.55 -9.46
N TYR A 199 18.46 -2.70 -9.48
CA TYR A 199 18.71 -3.78 -10.41
C TYR A 199 17.93 -3.56 -11.72
N PRO A 200 18.43 -4.08 -12.86
CA PRO A 200 17.70 -4.04 -14.11
C PRO A 200 16.38 -4.81 -14.07
N ILE A 201 15.34 -4.25 -14.67
CA ILE A 201 14.04 -4.90 -14.87
C ILE A 201 14.14 -5.81 -16.10
N LYS A 202 13.98 -7.13 -15.90
CA LYS A 202 13.90 -8.13 -16.97
C LYS A 202 12.60 -8.04 -17.74
N SER A 203 11.51 -8.05 -16.98
CA SER A 203 10.14 -8.01 -17.50
C SER A 203 9.18 -7.47 -16.45
N ALA A 204 8.02 -7.00 -16.91
CA ALA A 204 6.91 -6.63 -16.05
C ALA A 204 5.61 -7.12 -16.69
N ARG A 205 4.69 -7.65 -15.89
CA ARG A 205 3.37 -8.13 -16.31
C ARG A 205 2.30 -7.55 -15.40
N CYS A 206 1.27 -6.94 -15.99
CA CYS A 206 0.09 -6.50 -15.25
C CYS A 206 -1.20 -6.84 -16.00
N PHE A 207 -2.29 -7.01 -15.25
CA PHE A 207 -3.65 -7.11 -15.75
C PHE A 207 -4.65 -6.91 -14.61
N GLN A 208 -5.88 -6.51 -14.94
CA GLN A 208 -6.97 -6.39 -13.97
C GLN A 208 -7.31 -7.76 -13.40
N LEU A 209 -7.46 -7.84 -12.07
CA LEU A 209 -7.98 -9.03 -11.41
C LEU A 209 -9.43 -9.27 -11.83
N SER A 210 -9.84 -10.54 -11.83
CA SER A 210 -11.24 -10.94 -11.98
C SER A 210 -12.01 -10.62 -10.72
N ALA A 211 -11.39 -10.78 -9.54
CA ALA A 211 -11.95 -10.39 -8.26
C ALA A 211 -11.94 -8.87 -8.06
N GLN A 212 -12.99 -8.20 -8.55
CA GLN A 212 -13.26 -6.77 -8.35
C GLN A 212 -14.48 -6.58 -7.43
N PRO A 213 -14.30 -6.53 -6.11
CA PRO A 213 -15.44 -6.49 -5.18
C PRO A 213 -16.15 -5.12 -5.10
N TYR A 214 -15.60 -4.09 -5.73
CA TYR A 214 -16.21 -2.77 -5.82
C TYR A 214 -16.05 -2.19 -7.23
N ASP A 215 -17.16 -1.74 -7.80
CA ASP A 215 -17.20 -0.96 -9.04
C ASP A 215 -17.13 0.52 -8.69
N TRP A 216 -15.98 1.14 -8.98
CA TRP A 216 -15.71 2.54 -8.68
C TRP A 216 -16.42 3.52 -9.62
N HIS A 217 -17.03 3.08 -10.72
CA HIS A 217 -17.89 3.94 -11.53
C HIS A 217 -19.31 3.88 -10.99
N ALA A 218 -19.91 2.69 -10.98
CA ALA A 218 -21.32 2.51 -10.63
C ALA A 218 -21.58 2.81 -9.15
N GLY A 219 -20.68 2.39 -8.26
CA GLY A 219 -20.82 2.60 -6.82
C GLY A 219 -20.76 4.09 -6.45
N GLU A 220 -19.78 4.81 -6.99
CA GLU A 220 -19.61 6.25 -6.75
C GLU A 220 -20.74 7.08 -7.38
N LYS A 221 -21.25 6.66 -8.54
CA LYS A 221 -22.39 7.31 -9.20
C LYS A 221 -23.69 7.15 -8.40
N ALA A 222 -23.90 6.01 -7.72
CA ALA A 222 -25.10 5.76 -6.92
C ALA A 222 -25.10 6.53 -5.59
N ASP A 223 -23.93 6.68 -4.95
CA ASP A 223 -23.76 7.32 -3.64
C ASP A 223 -24.09 8.83 -3.62
N THR A 224 -24.24 9.49 -4.78
CA THR A 224 -24.69 10.88 -4.89
C THR A 224 -26.14 11.10 -4.44
N THR A 225 -26.98 10.07 -4.46
CA THR A 225 -28.44 10.24 -4.33
C THR A 225 -29.00 10.28 -2.90
N LEU A 226 -28.24 9.88 -1.87
CA LEU A 226 -28.80 9.64 -0.51
C LEU A 226 -28.33 10.59 0.60
N LEU A 227 -27.24 11.35 0.44
CA LEU A 227 -26.61 12.11 1.53
C LEU A 227 -26.04 13.48 1.11
N GLU A 228 -26.44 13.99 -0.06
CA GLU A 228 -25.84 15.18 -0.68
C GLU A 228 -26.14 16.52 0.01
N HIS A 229 -27.19 16.64 0.83
CA HIS A 229 -27.49 17.92 1.50
C HIS A 229 -26.92 18.05 2.93
N SER A 230 -26.81 16.96 3.70
CA SER A 230 -26.45 17.07 5.12
C SER A 230 -24.95 16.94 5.40
N ARG A 231 -24.18 16.24 4.55
CA ARG A 231 -22.72 16.10 4.74
C ARG A 231 -21.92 17.31 4.26
N ARG A 232 -22.40 18.01 3.22
CA ARG A 232 -21.68 19.17 2.65
C ARG A 232 -21.46 20.31 3.65
N PHE A 233 -22.31 20.45 4.68
CA PHE A 233 -22.22 21.54 5.66
C PHE A 233 -21.39 21.18 6.91
N ALA A 234 -21.21 19.90 7.24
CA ALA A 234 -20.60 19.50 8.52
C ALA A 234 -19.09 19.19 8.43
N THR A 235 -18.55 18.95 7.23
CA THR A 235 -17.13 18.55 7.05
C THR A 235 -16.15 19.70 6.84
N GLU A 236 -16.61 20.95 6.78
CA GLU A 236 -15.73 22.12 6.54
C GLU A 236 -14.72 22.43 7.65
N ILE A 237 -14.86 21.84 8.86
CA ILE A 237 -14.06 22.26 10.02
C ILE A 237 -13.10 21.17 10.55
N LEU A 238 -13.18 19.90 10.10
CA LEU A 238 -12.43 18.81 10.78
C LEU A 238 -11.63 17.84 9.90
N PHE A 239 -11.81 17.80 8.58
CA PHE A 239 -11.06 16.88 7.72
C PHE A 239 -10.65 17.57 6.41
N GLU A 240 -9.36 17.86 6.25
CA GLU A 240 -8.76 18.33 4.99
C GLU A 240 -8.80 17.29 3.86
N ASN A 241 -9.27 16.07 4.14
CA ASN A 241 -9.59 15.09 3.11
C ASN A 241 -11.01 15.36 2.64
N LYS A 242 -11.15 16.20 1.62
CA LYS A 242 -12.42 16.36 0.90
C LYS A 242 -12.86 14.96 0.44
N ALA A 243 -13.93 14.44 1.04
CA ALA A 243 -14.61 13.25 0.55
C ALA A 243 -15.38 13.63 -0.74
N LEU A 244 -14.62 13.95 -1.79
CA LEU A 244 -15.15 14.05 -3.13
C LEU A 244 -15.45 12.63 -3.61
N ARG A 245 -16.51 12.49 -4.39
CA ARG A 245 -16.79 11.29 -5.18
C ARG A 245 -15.53 10.96 -6.00
N GLU A 246 -15.23 9.68 -6.15
CA GLU A 246 -14.04 9.22 -6.89
C GLU A 246 -14.40 8.27 -8.02
N MET A 247 -15.15 8.74 -9.01
CA MET A 247 -15.50 7.88 -10.14
C MET A 247 -14.24 7.45 -10.91
N LYS A 248 -14.09 6.14 -11.11
CA LYS A 248 -12.94 5.53 -11.80
C LYS A 248 -13.36 4.39 -12.73
N VAL A 249 -12.61 4.19 -13.82
CA VAL A 249 -12.64 2.97 -14.65
C VAL A 249 -11.44 2.09 -14.29
N GLY A 250 -11.61 0.77 -14.35
CA GLY A 250 -10.60 -0.21 -13.94
C GLY A 250 -10.78 -0.62 -12.48
N GLY A 251 -9.77 -1.25 -11.90
CA GLY A 251 -9.86 -1.85 -10.59
C GLY A 251 -8.49 -2.29 -10.05
N ARG A 252 -8.50 -3.32 -9.22
CA ARG A 252 -7.27 -3.89 -8.66
C ARG A 252 -6.60 -4.82 -9.65
N ILE A 253 -5.27 -4.87 -9.61
CA ILE A 253 -4.48 -5.58 -10.62
C ILE A 253 -3.61 -6.67 -10.01
N PHE A 254 -3.28 -7.66 -10.82
CA PHE A 254 -2.06 -8.41 -10.65
C PHE A 254 -0.89 -7.58 -11.21
N PHE A 255 0.21 -7.44 -10.47
CA PHE A 255 1.44 -6.83 -10.97
C PHE A 255 2.67 -7.60 -10.51
N ARG A 256 3.43 -8.11 -11.48
CA ARG A 256 4.70 -8.80 -11.27
C ARG A 256 5.82 -8.09 -12.02
N VAL A 257 6.95 -7.91 -11.35
CA VAL A 257 8.18 -7.39 -11.93
C VAL A 257 9.30 -8.36 -11.64
N ASP A 258 9.97 -8.84 -12.68
CA ASP A 258 11.14 -9.70 -12.55
C ASP A 258 12.41 -8.87 -12.71
N LEU A 259 13.29 -8.93 -11.71
CA LEU A 259 14.53 -8.17 -11.63
C LEU A 259 15.73 -9.09 -11.87
N GLU A 260 16.76 -8.61 -12.57
CA GLU A 260 18.05 -9.29 -12.69
C GLU A 260 18.87 -9.08 -11.42
N VAL A 261 18.86 -10.06 -10.52
CA VAL A 261 19.61 -10.02 -9.26
C VAL A 261 20.62 -11.17 -9.25
N PRO A 262 21.89 -10.91 -9.58
CA PRO A 262 22.93 -11.93 -9.59
C PRO A 262 23.08 -12.61 -8.23
N GLY A 263 23.26 -13.94 -8.23
CA GLY A 263 23.46 -14.73 -7.01
C GLY A 263 22.16 -15.30 -6.40
N LEU A 264 20.99 -14.84 -6.87
CA LEU A 264 19.74 -15.54 -6.60
C LEU A 264 19.59 -16.77 -7.51
N PRO A 265 18.81 -17.78 -7.10
CA PRO A 265 18.39 -18.86 -8.00
C PRO A 265 17.77 -18.30 -9.29
N GLY A 266 18.31 -18.70 -10.44
CA GLY A 266 17.91 -18.16 -11.75
C GLY A 266 18.28 -16.68 -11.99
N ASN A 267 19.17 -16.10 -11.15
CA ASN A 267 19.52 -14.67 -11.12
C ASN A 267 18.29 -13.75 -11.15
N THR A 268 17.19 -14.19 -10.54
CA THR A 268 15.90 -13.50 -10.67
C THR A 268 15.23 -13.34 -9.31
N LEU A 269 14.80 -12.11 -9.04
CA LEU A 269 13.85 -11.80 -7.99
C LEU A 269 12.50 -11.47 -8.64
N SER A 270 11.44 -12.22 -8.32
CA SER A 270 10.08 -11.80 -8.65
C SER A 270 9.52 -10.92 -7.54
N VAL A 271 9.09 -9.72 -7.90
CA VAL A 271 8.39 -8.79 -7.02
C VAL A 271 6.91 -8.81 -7.39
N ILE A 272 6.06 -9.17 -6.43
CA ILE A 272 4.61 -9.17 -6.57
C ILE A 272 4.07 -7.99 -5.75
N HIS A 273 3.52 -7.00 -6.45
CA HIS A 273 3.15 -5.73 -5.84
C HIS A 273 1.64 -5.64 -5.67
N ASN A 274 1.20 -5.60 -4.42
CA ASN A 274 -0.21 -5.60 -4.06
C ASN A 274 -0.72 -4.20 -3.70
N HIS A 275 -1.96 -3.93 -4.09
CA HIS A 275 -2.82 -2.87 -3.56
C HIS A 275 -4.26 -3.39 -3.62
N LEU A 276 -4.74 -4.00 -2.53
CA LEU A 276 -6.04 -4.69 -2.49
C LEU A 276 -7.20 -3.70 -2.31
N GLU A 277 -8.43 -4.15 -2.54
CA GLU A 277 -9.59 -3.27 -2.50
C GLU A 277 -9.90 -2.77 -1.07
N ILE A 278 -9.98 -1.45 -0.93
CA ILE A 278 -10.31 -0.77 0.31
C ILE A 278 -11.82 -0.84 0.59
N LYS A 279 -12.68 -0.64 -0.43
CA LYS A 279 -14.15 -0.69 -0.32
C LYS A 279 -14.70 -2.12 -0.40
N ALA A 280 -14.09 -3.03 0.37
CA ALA A 280 -14.39 -4.46 0.32
C ALA A 280 -14.48 -5.10 1.71
N ARG A 281 -15.14 -6.25 1.79
CA ARG A 281 -15.10 -7.08 3.00
C ARG A 281 -13.78 -7.86 3.06
N PRO A 282 -13.33 -8.29 4.24
CA PRO A 282 -12.12 -9.11 4.36
C PRO A 282 -12.10 -10.36 3.48
N GLN A 283 -13.24 -11.05 3.31
CA GLN A 283 -13.33 -12.24 2.45
C GLN A 283 -13.14 -11.92 0.96
N ASP A 284 -13.56 -10.73 0.54
CA ASP A 284 -13.41 -10.30 -0.85
C ASP A 284 -11.93 -10.01 -1.17
N ARG A 285 -11.20 -9.41 -0.21
CA ARG A 285 -9.73 -9.28 -0.30
C ARG A 285 -9.01 -10.63 -0.27
N ASP A 286 -9.53 -11.60 0.49
CA ASP A 286 -9.01 -12.97 0.48
C ASP A 286 -9.17 -13.63 -0.90
N ALA A 287 -10.27 -13.38 -1.60
CA ALA A 287 -10.45 -13.83 -2.99
C ALA A 287 -9.45 -13.18 -3.95
N GLN A 288 -9.16 -11.88 -3.79
CA GLN A 288 -8.10 -11.20 -4.57
C GLN A 288 -6.74 -11.85 -4.33
N ILE A 289 -6.38 -12.15 -3.08
CA ILE A 289 -5.14 -12.86 -2.77
C ILE A 289 -5.14 -14.27 -3.35
N ALA A 290 -6.26 -15.01 -3.28
CA ALA A 290 -6.35 -16.34 -3.88
C ALA A 290 -6.06 -16.33 -5.40
N GLU A 291 -6.59 -15.34 -6.13
CA GLU A 291 -6.32 -15.14 -7.56
C GLU A 291 -4.84 -14.82 -7.81
N ILE A 292 -4.27 -13.86 -7.07
CA ILE A 292 -2.84 -13.51 -7.16
C ILE A 292 -1.96 -14.74 -6.89
N LEU A 293 -2.28 -15.53 -5.87
CA LEU A 293 -1.55 -16.75 -5.51
C LEU A 293 -1.61 -17.79 -6.64
N GLY A 294 -2.75 -17.92 -7.33
CA GLY A 294 -2.88 -18.76 -8.51
C GLY A 294 -1.90 -18.37 -9.62
N HIS A 295 -1.65 -17.08 -9.83
CA HIS A 295 -0.74 -16.58 -10.87
C HIS A 295 0.75 -16.70 -10.54
N ILE A 296 1.10 -16.90 -9.26
CA ILE A 296 2.52 -16.97 -8.83
C ILE A 296 2.94 -18.38 -8.41
N LYS A 297 2.03 -19.35 -8.42
CA LYS A 297 2.26 -20.72 -7.95
C LYS A 297 3.49 -21.37 -8.57
N ASP A 298 3.72 -21.13 -9.85
CA ASP A 298 4.76 -21.80 -10.62
C ASP A 298 6.10 -21.05 -10.64
N ILE A 299 6.28 -20.00 -9.82
CA ILE A 299 7.55 -19.28 -9.74
C ILE A 299 8.58 -20.13 -8.98
N PRO A 300 9.71 -20.55 -9.60
CA PRO A 300 10.64 -21.52 -9.00
C PRO A 300 11.78 -20.87 -8.18
N HIS A 301 11.82 -19.53 -8.13
CA HIS A 301 12.89 -18.77 -7.47
C HIS A 301 12.31 -17.89 -6.36
N THR A 302 13.14 -16.97 -5.84
CA THR A 302 12.77 -16.05 -4.77
C THR A 302 11.63 -15.13 -5.18
N VAL A 303 10.66 -14.97 -4.29
CA VAL A 303 9.51 -14.05 -4.46
C VAL A 303 9.44 -13.10 -3.28
N VAL A 304 9.24 -11.82 -3.55
CA VAL A 304 8.81 -10.84 -2.54
C VAL A 304 7.42 -10.37 -2.93
N MET A 305 6.44 -10.64 -2.09
CA MET A 305 5.10 -10.07 -2.20
C MET A 305 4.96 -8.94 -1.18
N ALA A 306 4.71 -7.72 -1.63
CA ALA A 306 4.61 -6.58 -0.74
C ALA A 306 3.60 -5.54 -1.21
N GLY A 307 3.10 -4.78 -0.24
CA GLY A 307 2.27 -3.61 -0.49
C GLY A 307 1.08 -3.47 0.44
N ASP A 308 0.13 -2.65 0.01
CA ASP A 308 -1.06 -2.33 0.78
C ASP A 308 -2.12 -3.43 0.60
N HIS A 309 -2.30 -4.23 1.65
CA HIS A 309 -3.30 -5.29 1.64
C HIS A 309 -4.66 -4.80 2.14
N ASN A 310 -4.79 -3.52 2.51
CA ASN A 310 -6.02 -2.93 3.04
C ASN A 310 -6.66 -3.80 4.15
N THR A 311 -5.84 -4.41 5.00
CA THR A 311 -6.23 -5.42 6.01
C THR A 311 -6.97 -4.84 7.23
N SER A 312 -7.71 -3.75 7.04
CA SER A 312 -8.61 -3.18 8.04
C SER A 312 -9.67 -4.21 8.47
N ARG A 313 -10.03 -4.15 9.76
CA ARG A 313 -11.09 -4.97 10.37
C ARG A 313 -12.49 -4.51 10.01
N VAL A 314 -12.64 -3.24 9.64
CA VAL A 314 -13.93 -2.61 9.38
C VAL A 314 -14.35 -2.95 7.94
N ASP A 315 -15.59 -3.39 7.77
CA ASP A 315 -16.23 -3.47 6.46
C ASP A 315 -16.43 -2.04 5.95
N LEU A 316 -15.65 -1.66 4.93
CA LEU A 316 -15.72 -0.34 4.30
C LEU A 316 -16.54 -0.39 3.00
N SER A 317 -17.27 -1.48 2.73
CA SER A 317 -18.18 -1.56 1.58
C SER A 317 -19.37 -0.59 1.75
N PRO A 318 -19.88 0.02 0.65
CA PRO A 318 -21.01 0.93 0.75
C PRO A 318 -22.25 0.22 1.30
N THR A 319 -22.78 0.77 2.38
CA THR A 319 -24.05 0.36 2.98
C THR A 319 -25.19 1.11 2.33
N SER A 320 -25.97 0.46 1.46
CA SER A 320 -27.29 0.98 1.09
C SER A 320 -28.23 0.88 2.30
N THR A 321 -29.09 1.89 2.49
CA THR A 321 -30.03 2.01 3.63
C THR A 321 -30.91 0.76 3.80
N GLY A 322 -31.35 0.13 2.70
CA GLY A 322 -32.10 -1.12 2.73
C GLY A 322 -31.29 -2.32 3.25
N ARG A 323 -29.98 -2.35 2.99
CA ARG A 323 -29.07 -3.40 3.49
C ARG A 323 -28.70 -3.19 4.95
N VAL A 324 -28.70 -1.94 5.43
CA VAL A 324 -28.57 -1.62 6.87
C VAL A 324 -29.81 -2.12 7.61
N LEU A 325 -31.02 -1.84 7.13
CA LEU A 325 -32.26 -2.33 7.76
C LEU A 325 -32.41 -3.86 7.73
N ALA A 326 -32.01 -4.52 6.63
CA ALA A 326 -31.96 -5.98 6.54
C ALA A 326 -30.89 -6.59 7.48
N ARG A 327 -29.72 -5.94 7.64
CA ARG A 327 -28.71 -6.32 8.64
C ARG A 327 -29.20 -6.07 10.07
N THR A 328 -30.00 -5.04 10.30
CA THR A 328 -30.49 -4.63 11.62
C THR A 328 -31.61 -5.55 12.13
N SER A 329 -32.37 -6.20 11.24
CA SER A 329 -33.44 -7.14 11.61
C SER A 329 -32.93 -8.57 11.84
N ALA A 330 -31.80 -8.96 11.23
CA ALA A 330 -31.20 -10.28 11.39
C ALA A 330 -30.07 -10.36 12.42
N ASP A 331 -29.58 -9.22 12.93
CA ASP A 331 -28.39 -9.16 13.80
C ASP A 331 -28.61 -8.19 14.96
N SER A 332 -28.87 -8.73 16.16
CA SER A 332 -29.19 -7.96 17.38
C SER A 332 -28.02 -7.11 17.91
N GLN A 333 -26.83 -7.19 17.29
CA GLN A 333 -25.65 -6.43 17.67
C GLN A 333 -25.49 -5.08 16.95
N THR A 334 -26.37 -4.77 15.98
CA THR A 334 -26.30 -3.50 15.22
C THR A 334 -26.68 -2.28 16.06
N TRP A 335 -27.38 -2.47 17.18
CA TRP A 335 -27.75 -1.38 18.10
C TRP A 335 -26.56 -0.74 18.83
N LEU A 336 -25.42 -1.42 18.94
CA LEU A 336 -24.23 -0.89 19.60
C LEU A 336 -23.38 0.04 18.72
N GLY A 337 -23.48 -0.07 17.39
CA GLY A 337 -22.68 0.72 16.45
C GLY A 337 -23.20 2.14 16.20
N VAL A 338 -24.51 2.35 16.37
CA VAL A 338 -25.16 3.66 16.15
C VAL A 338 -25.27 4.47 17.46
N GLY A 339 -25.20 3.81 18.62
CA GLY A 339 -25.32 4.43 19.95
C GLY A 339 -24.01 4.94 20.58
N MET A 340 -22.86 4.84 19.90
CA MET A 340 -21.56 5.24 20.46
C MET A 340 -21.37 6.76 20.63
N ASN A 341 -22.09 7.59 19.86
CA ASN A 341 -22.07 9.05 20.04
C ASN A 341 -22.95 9.51 21.23
N VAL A 342 -23.84 8.65 21.73
CA VAL A 342 -24.75 8.97 22.84
C VAL A 342 -24.19 8.44 24.18
N LEU A 343 -23.48 7.32 24.16
CA LEU A 343 -22.95 6.66 25.36
C LEU A 343 -21.68 7.28 25.96
N MET A 344 -21.01 8.20 25.26
CA MET A 344 -19.77 8.84 25.74
C MET A 344 -20.01 10.03 26.70
N ALA A 345 -21.26 10.28 27.10
CA ALA A 345 -21.60 11.35 28.04
C ALA A 345 -21.75 10.91 29.51
N VAL A 346 -21.64 9.61 29.85
CA VAL A 346 -21.78 9.15 31.25
C VAL A 346 -20.74 8.07 31.61
N PRO A 347 -19.98 8.22 32.71
CA PRO A 347 -18.96 7.26 33.11
C PRO A 347 -19.61 6.07 33.83
N VAL A 348 -19.88 4.97 33.12
CA VAL A 348 -20.25 3.70 33.78
C VAL A 348 -18.99 2.88 34.02
N VAL A 349 -18.51 2.98 35.26
CA VAL A 349 -17.50 2.12 35.88
C VAL A 349 -18.16 0.77 36.17
N VAL A 350 -17.69 -0.30 35.49
CA VAL A 350 -17.49 -1.69 35.97
C VAL A 350 -17.22 -2.56 34.74
N ASN A 351 -16.09 -3.29 34.74
CA ASN A 351 -15.63 -4.27 33.74
C ASN A 351 -15.02 -3.75 32.40
N SER A 352 -14.89 -2.44 32.23
CA SER A 352 -14.39 -1.78 31.00
C SER A 352 -12.91 -2.08 30.68
N GLY A 353 -12.09 -2.39 31.69
CA GLY A 353 -10.65 -2.61 31.52
C GLY A 353 -10.30 -3.83 30.66
N ARG A 354 -11.03 -4.94 30.81
CA ARG A 354 -10.75 -6.21 30.13
C ARG A 354 -11.21 -6.21 28.67
N ILE A 355 -12.33 -5.54 28.40
CA ILE A 355 -12.88 -5.33 27.04
C ILE A 355 -11.98 -4.36 26.25
N LEU A 356 -11.52 -3.28 26.87
CA LEU A 356 -10.58 -2.33 26.25
C LEU A 356 -9.22 -3.00 25.95
N LEU A 357 -8.69 -3.80 26.88
CA LEU A 357 -7.42 -4.52 26.70
C LEU A 357 -7.45 -5.55 25.56
N ASN A 358 -8.53 -6.34 25.45
CA ASN A 358 -8.67 -7.34 24.38
C ASN A 358 -8.97 -6.71 23.01
N ASN A 359 -9.72 -5.60 22.96
CA ASN A 359 -9.92 -4.85 21.73
C ASN A 359 -8.63 -4.24 21.19
N VAL A 360 -7.74 -3.74 22.06
CA VAL A 360 -6.43 -3.15 21.65
C VAL A 360 -5.41 -4.20 21.19
N LYS A 361 -5.34 -5.38 21.84
CA LYS A 361 -4.45 -6.49 21.40
C LYS A 361 -4.74 -6.93 19.97
N ASN A 362 -6.01 -6.87 19.60
CA ASN A 362 -6.53 -7.38 18.35
C ASN A 362 -6.56 -6.28 17.25
N LEU A 363 -6.81 -5.01 17.61
CA LEU A 363 -6.87 -3.87 16.66
C LEU A 363 -5.66 -3.83 15.69
N HIS A 364 -4.48 -4.25 16.17
CA HIS A 364 -3.25 -4.23 15.40
C HIS A 364 -2.65 -5.63 15.12
N SER A 365 -3.36 -6.72 15.41
CA SER A 365 -2.88 -8.08 15.12
C SER A 365 -3.90 -8.86 14.29
N PRO A 366 -3.83 -8.78 12.94
CA PRO A 366 -4.69 -9.59 12.10
C PRO A 366 -4.35 -11.09 12.14
N LEU A 367 -3.26 -11.47 12.83
CA LEU A 367 -2.91 -12.86 13.17
C LEU A 367 -3.53 -13.35 14.50
N ALA A 368 -4.33 -12.52 15.18
CA ALA A 368 -4.95 -12.95 16.44
C ALA A 368 -5.97 -14.08 16.20
N PRO A 369 -6.14 -15.03 17.15
CA PRO A 369 -7.14 -16.09 17.03
C PRO A 369 -8.55 -15.54 16.75
N HIS A 370 -9.25 -16.18 15.82
CA HIS A 370 -10.67 -15.93 15.59
C HIS A 370 -11.50 -16.65 16.65
N ILE A 371 -12.25 -15.92 17.48
CA ILE A 371 -13.20 -16.50 18.43
C ILE A 371 -14.59 -16.04 18.00
N PRO A 372 -15.43 -16.91 17.40
CA PRO A 372 -16.78 -16.54 16.97
C PRO A 372 -17.56 -15.86 18.11
N VAL A 373 -18.36 -14.85 17.78
CA VAL A 373 -19.22 -14.07 18.70
C VAL A 373 -18.45 -13.19 19.72
N VAL A 374 -17.34 -13.67 20.28
CA VAL A 374 -16.61 -12.99 21.37
C VAL A 374 -15.50 -12.09 20.83
N LEU A 375 -14.73 -12.54 19.84
CA LEU A 375 -13.61 -11.80 19.22
C LEU A 375 -13.43 -12.22 17.74
N PRO A 376 -14.38 -11.88 16.83
CA PRO A 376 -14.26 -12.26 15.43
C PRO A 376 -13.08 -11.54 14.77
N ASN A 377 -12.13 -12.31 14.23
CA ASN A 377 -11.08 -11.81 13.37
C ASN A 377 -11.35 -12.25 11.92
N LYS A 378 -12.01 -11.39 11.14
CA LYS A 378 -12.41 -11.72 9.76
C LYS A 378 -11.27 -11.58 8.75
N THR A 379 -10.14 -10.95 9.12
CA THR A 379 -8.96 -10.81 8.26
C THR A 379 -8.02 -12.02 8.33
N LEU A 380 -8.20 -12.91 9.30
CA LEU A 380 -7.34 -14.08 9.51
C LEU A 380 -7.28 -15.02 8.30
N GLY A 381 -8.39 -15.17 7.55
CA GLY A 381 -8.46 -16.05 6.38
C GLY A 381 -7.39 -15.75 5.34
N LEU A 382 -7.16 -14.47 5.05
CA LEU A 382 -6.13 -14.01 4.12
C LEU A 382 -4.73 -14.45 4.56
N PHE A 383 -4.41 -14.33 5.85
CA PHE A 383 -3.09 -14.70 6.38
C PHE A 383 -2.91 -16.21 6.47
N ASN A 384 -3.94 -16.96 6.86
CA ASN A 384 -3.89 -18.42 6.84
C ASN A 384 -3.65 -18.92 5.42
N ARG A 385 -4.33 -18.34 4.42
CA ARG A 385 -4.10 -18.68 3.01
C ARG A 385 -2.65 -18.45 2.60
N LEU A 386 -2.05 -17.32 2.98
CA LEU A 386 -0.64 -17.03 2.70
C LEU A 386 0.33 -17.98 3.43
N GLU A 387 0.04 -18.34 4.68
CA GLU A 387 0.86 -19.26 5.48
C GLU A 387 0.80 -20.70 4.93
N ASP A 388 -0.38 -21.13 4.51
CA ASP A 388 -0.65 -22.48 4.00
C ASP A 388 -0.26 -22.65 2.53
N PHE A 389 -0.15 -21.54 1.78
CA PHE A 389 0.20 -21.57 0.36
C PHE A 389 1.54 -22.27 0.12
N ARG A 390 1.56 -23.15 -0.88
CA ARG A 390 2.75 -23.80 -1.39
C ARG A 390 2.89 -23.53 -2.88
N PHE A 391 4.08 -23.09 -3.26
CA PHE A 391 4.48 -22.98 -4.65
C PHE A 391 4.66 -24.38 -5.24
N ALA A 392 4.65 -24.50 -6.57
CA ALA A 392 4.80 -25.78 -7.27
C ALA A 392 6.16 -26.45 -6.99
N ASP A 393 7.18 -25.68 -6.67
CA ASP A 393 8.49 -26.17 -6.24
C ASP A 393 8.51 -26.65 -4.77
N GLY A 394 7.39 -26.54 -4.03
CA GLY A 394 7.30 -26.86 -2.60
C GLY A 394 7.74 -25.70 -1.68
N GLY A 395 8.21 -24.58 -2.25
CA GLY A 395 8.53 -23.38 -1.50
C GLY A 395 7.30 -22.77 -0.82
N ARG A 396 7.55 -21.89 0.16
CA ARG A 396 6.49 -21.19 0.93
C ARG A 396 6.95 -19.80 1.33
N PHE A 397 6.00 -18.94 1.68
CA PHE A 397 6.32 -17.68 2.35
C PHE A 397 6.86 -17.93 3.76
N ASP A 398 7.83 -17.13 4.17
CA ASP A 398 8.45 -17.19 5.48
C ASP A 398 7.59 -16.44 6.51
N PHE A 399 7.04 -17.22 7.46
CA PHE A 399 6.21 -16.72 8.56
C PHE A 399 6.97 -16.70 9.90
N ARG A 400 8.27 -16.96 9.91
CA ARG A 400 9.07 -17.07 11.13
C ARG A 400 9.14 -15.74 11.88
N GLY A 401 9.35 -15.88 13.19
CA GLY A 401 9.81 -14.82 14.07
C GLY A 401 10.97 -15.35 14.90
N ASP A 402 12.07 -14.62 14.88
CA ASP A 402 13.29 -14.94 15.60
C ASP A 402 13.78 -13.67 16.30
N ARG A 403 14.13 -13.78 17.59
CA ARG A 403 14.55 -12.63 18.40
C ARG A 403 15.83 -12.01 17.88
N ASP A 404 16.69 -12.82 17.29
CA ASP A 404 17.98 -12.34 16.84
C ASP A 404 17.81 -11.65 15.46
N ARG A 405 16.73 -11.96 14.74
CA ARG A 405 16.51 -11.54 13.34
C ARG A 405 15.35 -10.57 13.15
N SER A 406 14.79 -10.07 14.25
CA SER A 406 13.71 -9.08 14.26
C SER A 406 14.21 -7.78 14.88
N ILE A 407 13.78 -6.64 14.33
CA ILE A 407 14.30 -5.32 14.70
C ILE A 407 14.10 -4.98 16.20
N ASN A 408 13.13 -5.64 16.84
CA ASN A 408 12.73 -5.41 18.22
C ASN A 408 12.81 -6.69 19.09
N ARG A 409 13.56 -7.70 18.66
CA ARG A 409 13.74 -8.98 19.35
C ARG A 409 12.44 -9.75 19.65
N SER A 410 11.50 -9.72 18.71
CA SER A 410 10.27 -10.50 18.80
C SER A 410 10.38 -11.86 18.10
N SER A 411 9.94 -12.93 18.77
CA SER A 411 9.82 -14.27 18.19
C SER A 411 8.42 -14.57 17.63
N ALA A 412 7.54 -13.56 17.54
CA ALA A 412 6.18 -13.76 17.05
C ALA A 412 6.14 -14.01 15.53
N LYS A 413 5.11 -14.72 15.04
CA LYS A 413 4.90 -14.92 13.60
C LYS A 413 5.02 -13.59 12.81
N LEU A 414 5.71 -13.66 11.67
CA LEU A 414 6.06 -12.55 10.77
C LEU A 414 6.99 -11.47 11.36
N ALA A 415 7.52 -11.61 12.59
CA ALA A 415 8.38 -10.59 13.19
C ALA A 415 9.68 -10.32 12.43
N ASN A 416 10.14 -11.29 11.64
CA ASN A 416 11.33 -11.13 10.81
C ASN A 416 11.09 -10.18 9.63
N SER A 417 9.88 -10.17 9.06
CA SER A 417 9.52 -9.37 7.88
C SER A 417 8.67 -8.14 8.19
N ASN A 418 8.00 -8.11 9.34
CA ASN A 418 7.07 -7.07 9.72
C ASN A 418 7.22 -6.75 11.22
N GLU A 419 7.49 -5.49 11.53
CA GLU A 419 7.74 -5.05 12.90
C GLU A 419 6.56 -5.33 13.85
N LYS A 420 6.88 -5.88 15.02
CA LYS A 420 5.91 -6.08 16.10
C LYS A 420 5.84 -4.85 17.00
N ALA A 421 4.64 -4.46 17.41
CA ALA A 421 4.50 -3.60 18.59
C ALA A 421 4.44 -4.48 19.85
N ILE A 422 4.55 -3.87 21.03
CA ILE A 422 4.29 -4.56 22.32
C ILE A 422 2.93 -5.27 22.28
N LYS A 423 1.95 -4.68 21.59
CA LYS A 423 0.61 -5.25 21.37
C LYS A 423 0.33 -5.34 19.86
N GLY A 424 0.62 -6.49 19.26
CA GLY A 424 0.31 -6.77 17.86
C GLY A 424 1.42 -6.36 16.87
N GLN A 425 1.03 -5.89 15.70
CA GLN A 425 1.93 -5.35 14.67
C GLN A 425 2.08 -3.84 14.82
N THR A 426 3.23 -3.29 14.44
CA THR A 426 3.40 -1.84 14.37
C THR A 426 2.51 -1.27 13.26
N PRO A 427 1.62 -0.30 13.56
CA PRO A 427 0.74 0.30 12.56
C PRO A 427 1.53 1.00 11.45
N THR A 428 1.03 0.88 10.22
CA THR A 428 1.61 1.52 9.03
C THR A 428 0.76 2.67 8.53
N PHE A 429 -0.52 2.70 8.87
CA PHE A 429 -1.47 3.76 8.53
C PHE A 429 -1.87 4.56 9.78
N SER A 430 -2.09 5.86 9.61
CA SER A 430 -2.74 6.70 10.62
C SER A 430 -3.56 7.82 9.98
N VAL A 431 -4.74 8.09 10.51
CA VAL A 431 -5.43 9.37 10.24
C VAL A 431 -4.62 10.55 10.81
N LYS A 432 -4.93 11.78 10.39
CA LYS A 432 -4.20 13.01 10.81
C LYS A 432 -4.22 13.24 12.33
N ARG A 433 -5.31 12.89 13.00
CA ARG A 433 -5.49 13.07 14.47
C ARG A 433 -6.01 11.77 15.11
N PRO A 434 -5.14 10.76 15.31
CA PRO A 434 -5.56 9.52 15.96
C PRO A 434 -5.74 9.73 17.47
N ILE A 435 -6.73 9.08 18.07
CA ILE A 435 -6.95 9.08 19.53
C ILE A 435 -6.46 7.75 20.08
N GLY A 436 -5.26 7.74 20.66
CA GLY A 436 -4.62 6.51 21.15
C GLY A 436 -4.43 5.47 20.03
N PRO A 437 -4.99 4.24 20.16
CA PRO A 437 -4.93 3.22 19.11
C PRO A 437 -5.96 3.44 17.99
N PHE A 438 -6.98 4.27 18.20
CA PHE A 438 -8.02 4.52 17.21
C PHE A 438 -7.53 5.43 16.08
N GLY A 439 -7.94 5.12 14.84
CA GLY A 439 -7.46 5.81 13.65
C GLY A 439 -6.07 5.37 13.20
N ARG A 440 -5.54 4.26 13.72
CA ARG A 440 -4.30 3.61 13.27
C ARG A 440 -4.57 2.19 12.79
N GLY A 441 -3.85 1.76 11.75
CA GLY A 441 -4.04 0.45 11.15
C GLY A 441 -2.73 -0.18 10.70
N ARG A 442 -2.67 -1.51 10.63
CA ARG A 442 -1.63 -2.24 9.91
C ARG A 442 -2.22 -2.66 8.58
N LEU A 443 -1.85 -1.98 7.50
CA LEU A 443 -2.39 -2.22 6.16
C LEU A 443 -1.33 -2.81 5.22
N ASP A 444 -0.08 -2.40 5.40
CA ASP A 444 1.05 -2.76 4.55
C ASP A 444 1.78 -4.00 5.06
N TRP A 445 2.17 -4.88 4.16
CA TRP A 445 2.82 -6.15 4.50
C TRP A 445 3.92 -6.51 3.53
N ILE A 446 4.92 -7.23 4.03
CA ILE A 446 5.97 -7.85 3.22
C ILE A 446 6.02 -9.35 3.54
N PHE A 447 5.97 -10.18 2.49
CA PHE A 447 6.12 -11.62 2.53
C PHE A 447 7.24 -12.04 1.59
N VAL A 448 8.10 -12.94 2.06
CA VAL A 448 9.29 -13.40 1.31
C VAL A 448 9.23 -14.91 1.18
N LYS A 449 9.36 -15.43 -0.04
CA LYS A 449 9.53 -16.85 -0.34
C LYS A 449 10.99 -17.10 -0.68
N ALA A 450 11.65 -17.94 0.13
CA ALA A 450 12.91 -18.57 -0.27
C ALA A 450 12.59 -19.85 -1.05
N PRO A 451 13.22 -20.10 -2.22
CA PRO A 451 13.03 -21.34 -2.95
C PRO A 451 13.67 -22.51 -2.19
N PRO A 452 13.20 -23.76 -2.39
CA PRO A 452 13.77 -24.94 -1.72
C PRO A 452 15.28 -25.09 -1.92
N ALA A 453 15.81 -24.72 -3.09
CA ALA A 453 17.25 -24.75 -3.37
C ALA A 453 18.09 -23.84 -2.43
N ALA A 454 17.45 -22.86 -1.79
CA ALA A 454 18.07 -22.01 -0.77
C ALA A 454 17.74 -22.44 0.66
N GLN A 455 16.98 -23.52 0.84
CA GLN A 455 16.48 -24.02 2.12
C GLN A 455 16.79 -25.53 2.23
N PRO A 456 18.06 -25.92 2.43
CA PRO A 456 18.47 -27.33 2.46
C PRO A 456 17.74 -28.11 3.54
N GLU A 457 17.30 -29.32 3.19
CA GLU A 457 16.52 -30.20 4.06
C GLU A 457 17.25 -30.50 5.38
N GLY A 458 16.50 -30.51 6.49
CA GLY A 458 17.04 -30.76 7.83
C GLY A 458 17.82 -29.60 8.46
N LYS A 459 18.07 -28.49 7.75
CA LYS A 459 18.72 -27.28 8.29
C LYS A 459 17.77 -26.09 8.30
N LYS A 460 17.67 -25.39 9.44
CA LYS A 460 16.96 -24.10 9.54
C LYS A 460 17.83 -23.00 8.93
N SER A 461 17.85 -22.91 7.61
CA SER A 461 18.59 -21.88 6.86
C SER A 461 17.87 -20.53 6.93
N TYR A 462 18.67 -19.46 6.99
CA TYR A 462 18.21 -18.08 6.90
C TYR A 462 18.63 -17.39 5.59
N ARG A 463 19.33 -18.10 4.71
CA ARG A 463 19.57 -17.67 3.33
C ARG A 463 18.25 -17.33 2.64
N LEU A 464 18.15 -16.10 2.13
CA LEU A 464 16.96 -15.54 1.46
C LEU A 464 15.70 -15.47 2.33
N ALA A 465 15.85 -15.55 3.65
CA ALA A 465 14.79 -15.32 4.61
C ALA A 465 14.76 -13.84 5.04
N PRO A 466 13.59 -13.28 5.36
CA PRO A 466 13.50 -11.89 5.80
C PRO A 466 14.17 -11.68 7.16
N HIS A 467 14.73 -10.50 7.38
CA HIS A 467 15.32 -10.04 8.63
C HIS A 467 15.00 -8.56 8.86
N PHE A 468 14.93 -8.17 10.12
CA PHE A 468 14.86 -6.78 10.57
C PHE A 468 13.75 -5.98 9.88
N GLY A 469 12.59 -6.63 9.69
CA GLY A 469 11.36 -5.97 9.24
C GLY A 469 11.00 -4.78 10.14
N GLU A 470 10.96 -3.58 9.58
CA GLU A 470 10.84 -2.32 10.31
C GLU A 470 9.81 -1.39 9.68
N THR A 471 9.03 -0.69 10.50
CA THR A 471 8.10 0.37 10.09
C THR A 471 8.72 1.73 10.43
N LEU A 472 9.03 2.55 9.41
CA LEU A 472 9.80 3.79 9.52
C LEU A 472 8.96 4.96 10.09
N SER A 473 8.50 4.80 11.33
CA SER A 473 7.45 5.59 12.00
C SER A 473 7.79 7.07 12.21
N GLY A 474 9.05 7.46 12.08
CA GLY A 474 9.49 8.85 12.08
C GLY A 474 8.92 9.65 10.91
N PHE A 475 8.78 9.05 9.71
CA PHE A 475 8.23 9.71 8.52
C PHE A 475 6.82 10.26 8.74
N ALA A 476 6.01 9.58 9.55
CA ALA A 476 4.63 9.99 9.81
C ALA A 476 4.50 11.10 10.88
N LYS A 477 5.52 11.31 11.73
CA LYS A 477 5.36 12.06 12.99
C LYS A 477 6.37 13.18 13.20
N SER A 478 7.48 13.20 12.46
CA SER A 478 8.62 14.04 12.80
C SER A 478 9.02 15.04 11.72
N LEU A 479 8.30 15.05 10.60
CA LEU A 479 8.44 16.05 9.53
C LEU A 479 7.37 17.13 9.67
N ARG A 480 7.68 18.37 9.27
CA ARG A 480 6.73 19.51 9.28
C ARG A 480 5.57 19.26 8.32
N THR A 481 5.87 18.70 7.15
CA THR A 481 4.87 18.23 6.19
C THR A 481 4.74 16.72 6.33
N ARG A 482 3.51 16.25 6.56
CA ARG A 482 3.21 14.83 6.50
C ARG A 482 3.20 14.39 5.03
N LEU A 483 4.12 13.51 4.64
CA LEU A 483 4.26 13.09 3.25
C LEU A 483 3.20 12.07 2.79
N SER A 484 2.67 11.29 3.73
CA SER A 484 1.66 10.26 3.48
C SER A 484 0.95 9.90 4.78
N ASP A 485 -0.28 9.41 4.66
CA ASP A 485 -1.02 8.77 5.73
C ASP A 485 -0.50 7.36 6.09
N HIS A 486 0.29 6.77 5.18
CA HIS A 486 1.08 5.56 5.37
C HIS A 486 2.55 5.83 5.70
N THR A 487 3.15 4.85 6.38
CA THR A 487 4.55 4.82 6.79
C THR A 487 5.29 3.76 5.99
N PRO A 488 6.48 4.06 5.43
CA PRO A 488 7.26 3.07 4.72
C PRO A 488 7.61 1.86 5.62
N CYS A 489 7.62 0.67 5.04
CA CYS A 489 8.12 -0.55 5.67
C CYS A 489 9.36 -1.05 4.92
N VAL A 490 10.34 -1.61 5.63
CA VAL A 490 11.57 -2.16 5.04
C VAL A 490 11.88 -3.55 5.60
N VAL A 491 12.53 -4.39 4.81
CA VAL A 491 13.06 -5.70 5.22
C VAL A 491 14.41 -5.96 4.54
N ASP A 492 15.30 -6.64 5.25
CA ASP A 492 16.60 -7.09 4.74
C ASP A 492 16.55 -8.60 4.42
N ILE A 493 17.14 -9.02 3.30
CA ILE A 493 17.12 -10.40 2.80
C ILE A 493 18.56 -10.83 2.47
N PRO A 494 19.20 -11.69 3.26
CA PRO A 494 20.59 -12.09 3.04
C PRO A 494 20.68 -13.00 1.81
N LEU A 495 21.68 -12.77 0.97
CA LEU A 495 21.88 -13.53 -0.28
C LEU A 495 22.51 -14.91 -0.04
N GLN A 496 23.27 -15.03 1.04
CA GLN A 496 23.87 -16.27 1.52
C GLN A 496 23.34 -16.61 2.91
N GLU A 497 23.78 -17.75 3.47
CA GLU A 497 23.51 -18.02 4.87
C GLU A 497 24.19 -16.93 5.72
N PRO A 498 23.45 -16.19 6.57
CA PRO A 498 24.05 -15.14 7.38
C PRO A 498 25.12 -15.75 8.30
N PRO A 499 26.31 -15.13 8.44
CA PRO A 499 27.44 -15.67 9.20
C PRO A 499 27.13 -16.02 10.66
N GLY A 500 26.15 -15.34 11.25
CA GLY A 500 25.74 -15.51 12.63
C GLY A 500 25.46 -14.16 13.30
N LEU A 501 24.89 -14.23 14.51
CA LEU A 501 24.71 -13.10 15.41
C LEU A 501 25.51 -13.30 16.69
#